data_AF-A0AB73T9X8-F1
#
_entry.id   AF-A0AB73T9X8-F1
#
_cell.length_a   1.000
_cell.length_b   1.000
_cell.length_c   1.000
_cell.angle_alpha   90.00
_cell.angle_beta   90.00
_cell.angle_gamma   90.00
#
_symmetry.space_group_name_H-M   'P 1'
#
loop_
_entity.id
_entity.type
_entity.pdbx_description
1 polymer ?
#
loop_
_entity_poly.entity_id
_entity_poly.type
_entity_poly.pdbx_seq_one_letter_code
_entity_poly.pdbx_strand_id
1 'polypeptide(L)'
;MEASGKSYKEMITYNELKDSDKTDNDDPNSKDAAMVSDVQKAYDEALSIARKDITRDGKSYYYGDINVLAEYVEWIDKYPNADENTEINQGAIYRSLAKRLKEFYTGGDKYYGNWKSICPIIFGFEALDTWEEMLPYVENASIYITNENSFTEIMNKLQELECVEGTFDYEARNFDFVISDLSKAVSKLKISDEMLGYILAALDEYGPASLFDGNSFTFKLITNKNVEGR
;
A
#
# COMPACT_ATOMS: atom_id res chain seq x y z
N MET A 1 -18.87 -32.07 -9.94
CA MET A 1 -17.51 -31.50 -9.90
C MET A 1 -17.51 -30.56 -8.72
N GLU A 2 -16.96 -31.03 -7.60
CA GLU A 2 -16.95 -30.29 -6.34
C GLU A 2 -15.89 -29.19 -6.43
N ALA A 3 -16.32 -27.95 -6.26
CA ALA A 3 -15.43 -26.80 -6.13
C ALA A 3 -14.73 -26.90 -4.78
N SER A 4 -13.41 -27.06 -4.79
CA SER A 4 -12.57 -27.02 -3.60
C SER A 4 -12.42 -25.57 -3.14
N GLY A 5 -13.46 -25.01 -2.52
CA GLY A 5 -13.37 -23.75 -1.80
C GLY A 5 -12.57 -23.97 -0.52
N LYS A 6 -11.40 -23.34 -0.41
CA LYS A 6 -10.67 -23.34 0.85
C LYS A 6 -11.46 -22.56 1.91
N SER A 7 -11.66 -23.17 3.06
CA SER A 7 -12.41 -22.60 4.18
C SER A 7 -11.63 -21.45 4.83
N TYR A 8 -12.31 -20.46 5.40
CA TYR A 8 -11.70 -19.35 6.18
C TYR A 8 -10.67 -19.81 7.23
N LYS A 9 -10.82 -21.02 7.78
CA LYS A 9 -9.82 -21.60 8.70
C LYS A 9 -8.47 -21.86 8.02
N GLU A 10 -8.48 -22.27 6.75
CA GLU A 10 -7.26 -22.60 6.00
C GLU A 10 -6.46 -21.35 5.61
N MET A 11 -7.11 -20.18 5.49
CA MET A 11 -6.43 -18.90 5.22
C MET A 11 -5.72 -18.33 6.45
N ILE A 12 -6.34 -18.40 7.64
CA ILE A 12 -5.67 -18.08 8.91
C ILE A 12 -4.44 -18.99 9.07
N THR A 13 -4.61 -20.27 8.74
CA THR A 13 -3.52 -21.25 8.82
C THR A 13 -2.38 -20.93 7.84
N TYR A 14 -2.63 -20.36 6.66
CA TYR A 14 -1.55 -20.02 5.70
C TYR A 14 -0.64 -18.89 6.20
N ASN A 15 -1.22 -17.86 6.82
CA ASN A 15 -0.45 -16.77 7.43
C ASN A 15 0.27 -17.24 8.71
N GLU A 16 -0.38 -18.10 9.52
CA GLU A 16 0.26 -18.74 10.69
C GLU A 16 1.38 -19.73 10.28
N LEU A 17 1.27 -20.41 9.14
CA LEU A 17 2.32 -21.30 8.62
C LEU A 17 3.55 -20.53 8.13
N LYS A 18 3.36 -19.34 7.53
CA LYS A 18 4.46 -18.43 7.14
C LYS A 18 5.24 -17.94 8.37
N ASP A 19 4.59 -17.81 9.52
CA ASP A 19 5.24 -17.50 10.81
C ASP A 19 6.01 -18.70 11.41
N SER A 20 5.58 -19.94 11.12
CA SER A 20 6.20 -21.16 11.68
C SER A 20 7.46 -21.66 10.95
N ASP A 21 7.75 -21.18 9.74
CA ASP A 21 8.96 -21.53 8.98
C ASP A 21 10.21 -20.71 9.39
N LYS A 22 10.09 -19.79 10.36
CA LYS A 22 11.24 -19.22 11.08
C LYS A 22 11.74 -20.25 12.10
N THR A 23 12.45 -21.25 11.61
CA THR A 23 13.24 -22.15 12.46
C THR A 23 14.45 -21.40 13.00
N ASP A 24 14.51 -21.31 14.33
CA ASP A 24 15.68 -20.87 15.10
C ASP A 24 16.89 -21.75 14.72
N ASN A 25 17.71 -21.27 13.79
CA ASN A 25 19.08 -21.73 13.64
C ASN A 25 19.99 -20.70 14.31
N ASP A 26 20.20 -20.89 15.61
CA ASP A 26 21.21 -20.20 16.41
C ASP A 26 22.62 -20.56 15.90
N ASP A 27 23.13 -19.80 14.92
CA ASP A 27 24.58 -19.62 14.73
C ASP A 27 24.97 -18.26 15.34
N PRO A 28 25.66 -18.23 16.50
CA PRO A 28 25.99 -17.01 17.21
C PRO A 28 27.05 -16.14 16.50
N ASN A 29 27.39 -16.43 15.24
CA ASN A 29 28.33 -15.64 14.45
C ASN A 29 27.85 -15.28 13.03
N SER A 30 26.55 -15.43 12.75
CA SER A 30 25.92 -14.87 11.57
C SER A 30 25.72 -13.36 11.77
N LYS A 31 26.40 -12.53 10.97
CA LYS A 31 26.05 -11.10 10.88
C LYS A 31 24.65 -11.03 10.24
N ASP A 32 23.64 -10.81 11.07
CA ASP A 32 22.26 -10.64 10.64
C ASP A 32 22.17 -9.62 9.51
N ALA A 33 21.94 -10.10 8.29
CA ALA A 33 21.39 -9.27 7.25
C ALA A 33 19.96 -8.95 7.71
N ALA A 34 19.72 -7.71 8.14
CA ALA A 34 18.40 -7.25 8.51
C ALA A 34 17.41 -7.64 7.41
N MET A 35 16.46 -8.51 7.75
CA MET A 35 15.50 -9.05 6.80
C MET A 35 14.58 -7.91 6.35
N VAL A 36 14.76 -7.42 5.13
CA VAL A 36 13.93 -6.37 4.53
C VAL A 36 12.52 -6.92 4.34
N SER A 37 11.52 -6.29 4.97
CA SER A 37 10.11 -6.70 4.86
C SER A 37 9.58 -6.50 3.44
N ASP A 38 8.58 -7.27 3.02
CA ASP A 38 7.94 -7.10 1.71
C ASP A 38 7.24 -5.73 1.61
N VAL A 39 6.76 -5.19 2.75
CA VAL A 39 6.26 -3.81 2.86
C VAL A 39 7.34 -2.79 2.52
N GLN A 40 8.56 -2.95 3.07
CA GLN A 40 9.67 -2.04 2.78
C GLN A 40 10.05 -2.09 1.30
N LYS A 41 10.08 -3.29 0.68
CA LYS A 41 10.37 -3.42 -0.76
C LYS A 41 9.37 -2.65 -1.61
N ALA A 42 8.07 -2.79 -1.33
CA ALA A 42 7.03 -2.09 -2.09
C ALA A 42 7.04 -0.57 -1.83
N TYR A 43 7.41 -0.15 -0.62
CA TYR A 43 7.65 1.26 -0.31
C TYR A 43 8.83 1.82 -1.14
N ASP A 44 9.99 1.16 -1.11
CA ASP A 44 11.20 1.57 -1.84
C ASP A 44 10.96 1.55 -3.36
N GLU A 45 10.20 0.55 -3.85
CA GLU A 45 9.75 0.46 -5.23
C GLU A 45 8.91 1.68 -5.61
N ALA A 46 7.86 2.01 -4.86
CA ALA A 46 7.01 3.16 -5.14
C ALA A 46 7.74 4.49 -5.15
N LEU A 47 8.76 4.66 -4.30
CA LEU A 47 9.61 5.86 -4.30
C LEU A 47 10.51 5.96 -5.53
N SER A 48 10.80 4.86 -6.21
CA SER A 48 11.77 4.80 -7.31
C SER A 48 11.16 4.58 -8.69
N ILE A 49 9.83 4.48 -8.79
CA ILE A 49 9.15 4.33 -10.08
C ILE A 49 9.47 5.53 -10.96
N ALA A 50 10.03 5.24 -12.14
CA ALA A 50 10.41 6.24 -13.10
C ALA A 50 9.70 6.04 -14.44
N ARG A 51 9.87 7.02 -15.33
CA ARG A 51 9.32 6.99 -16.68
C ARG A 51 9.57 5.67 -17.42
N LYS A 52 10.77 5.11 -17.32
CA LYS A 52 11.15 3.84 -17.98
C LYS A 52 10.29 2.66 -17.56
N ASP A 53 9.73 2.72 -16.36
CA ASP A 53 8.90 1.66 -15.77
C ASP A 53 7.42 1.78 -16.19
N ILE A 54 7.06 2.90 -16.83
CA ILE A 54 5.71 3.17 -17.34
C ILE A 54 5.61 2.78 -18.81
N THR A 55 4.72 1.82 -19.08
CA THR A 55 4.38 1.41 -20.44
C THR A 55 3.13 2.15 -20.94
N ARG A 56 3.01 2.27 -22.26
CA ARG A 56 1.88 2.93 -22.93
C ARG A 56 1.13 1.94 -23.80
N ASP A 57 -0.18 1.87 -23.62
CA ASP A 57 -1.11 1.20 -24.54
C ASP A 57 -2.23 2.18 -24.94
N GLY A 58 -2.18 2.61 -26.20
CA GLY A 58 -3.06 3.67 -26.71
C GLY A 58 -2.98 4.97 -25.91
N LYS A 59 -4.07 5.31 -25.21
CA LYS A 59 -4.19 6.51 -24.35
C LYS A 59 -3.96 6.22 -22.86
N SER A 60 -3.70 4.97 -22.50
CA SER A 60 -3.53 4.53 -21.13
C SER A 60 -2.06 4.28 -20.81
N TYR A 61 -1.72 4.51 -19.54
CA TYR A 61 -0.39 4.28 -18.98
C TYR A 61 -0.47 3.16 -17.95
N TYR A 62 0.59 2.36 -17.87
CA TYR A 62 0.62 1.19 -17.01
C TYR A 62 1.96 1.03 -16.30
N TYR A 63 1.88 0.68 -15.02
CA TYR A 63 2.97 0.13 -14.24
C TYR A 63 2.63 -1.34 -13.97
N GLY A 64 3.31 -2.27 -14.64
CA GLY A 64 2.86 -3.66 -14.71
C GLY A 64 1.40 -3.75 -15.19
N ASP A 65 0.53 -4.38 -14.41
CA ASP A 65 -0.91 -4.49 -14.69
C ASP A 65 -1.74 -3.33 -14.12
N ILE A 66 -1.11 -2.37 -13.42
CA ILE A 66 -1.78 -1.24 -12.80
C ILE A 66 -1.92 -0.13 -13.82
N ASN A 67 -3.16 0.23 -14.16
CA ASN A 67 -3.41 1.43 -14.96
C ASN A 67 -3.18 2.69 -14.11
N VAL A 68 -2.14 3.44 -14.46
CA VAL A 68 -1.77 4.67 -13.78
C VAL A 68 -2.65 5.82 -14.25
N LEU A 69 -3.17 6.62 -13.32
CA LEU A 69 -4.03 7.76 -13.67
C LEU A 69 -3.25 8.80 -14.48
N ALA A 70 -3.84 9.20 -15.60
CA ALA A 70 -3.21 10.09 -16.57
C ALA A 70 -2.70 11.40 -15.95
N GLU A 71 -3.38 11.95 -14.94
CA GLU A 71 -2.95 13.17 -14.24
C GLU A 71 -1.55 13.07 -13.60
N TYR A 72 -1.07 11.87 -13.27
CA TYR A 72 0.28 11.66 -12.71
C TYR A 72 1.37 11.47 -13.78
N VAL A 73 0.97 11.23 -15.04
CA VAL A 73 1.89 10.78 -16.10
C VAL A 73 1.67 11.48 -17.45
N GLU A 74 0.72 12.41 -17.57
CA GLU A 74 0.45 13.16 -18.81
C GLU A 74 1.64 14.00 -19.28
N TRP A 75 2.54 14.34 -18.35
CA TRP A 75 3.78 15.03 -18.65
C TRP A 75 4.72 14.19 -19.52
N ILE A 76 4.62 12.85 -19.50
CA ILE A 76 5.41 11.96 -20.35
C ILE A 76 5.17 12.28 -21.83
N ASP A 77 3.91 12.51 -22.21
CA ASP A 77 3.53 12.91 -23.57
C ASP A 77 3.94 14.34 -23.89
N LYS A 78 3.84 15.24 -22.91
CA LYS A 78 4.22 16.65 -23.07
C LYS A 78 5.73 16.82 -23.25
N TYR A 79 6.53 15.95 -22.63
CA TYR A 79 7.99 15.99 -22.62
C TYR A 79 8.58 14.65 -23.07
N PRO A 80 8.43 14.28 -24.36
CA PRO A 80 8.86 12.97 -24.86
C PRO A 80 10.37 12.74 -24.79
N ASN A 81 11.17 13.79 -24.56
CA ASN A 81 12.62 13.72 -24.39
C ASN A 81 13.09 13.84 -22.93
N ALA A 82 12.17 13.87 -21.95
CA ALA A 82 12.56 13.82 -20.54
C ALA A 82 13.32 12.53 -20.22
N ASP A 83 14.28 12.60 -19.31
CA ASP A 83 15.14 11.49 -18.89
C ASP A 83 14.29 10.27 -18.49
N GLU A 84 14.71 9.08 -18.90
CA GLU A 84 14.00 7.83 -18.60
C GLU A 84 13.96 7.51 -17.10
N ASN A 85 14.88 8.08 -16.32
CA ASN A 85 14.94 7.98 -14.86
C ASN A 85 14.23 9.14 -14.16
N THR A 86 13.45 9.95 -14.88
CA THR A 86 12.57 10.94 -14.24
C THR A 86 11.50 10.19 -13.45
N GLU A 87 11.57 10.29 -12.12
CA GLU A 87 10.63 9.68 -11.18
C GLU A 87 9.21 10.23 -11.38
N ILE A 88 8.22 9.36 -11.26
CA ILE A 88 6.82 9.78 -11.11
C ILE A 88 6.55 10.10 -9.63
N ASN A 89 5.40 10.71 -9.34
CA ASN A 89 5.02 10.93 -7.97
C ASN A 89 4.80 9.58 -7.24
N GLN A 90 5.45 9.39 -6.09
CA GLN A 90 5.46 8.17 -5.30
C GLN A 90 4.08 7.61 -4.89
N GLY A 91 3.07 8.45 -4.62
CA GLY A 91 1.71 7.98 -4.34
C GLY A 91 0.85 7.79 -5.59
N ALA A 92 1.40 7.91 -6.80
CA ALA A 92 0.64 7.73 -8.04
C ALA A 92 0.06 6.31 -8.15
N ILE A 93 0.81 5.28 -7.73
CA ILE A 93 0.33 3.90 -7.74
C ILE A 93 -0.79 3.71 -6.71
N TYR A 94 -0.56 4.15 -5.47
CA TYR A 94 -1.57 4.14 -4.41
C TYR A 94 -2.88 4.79 -4.87
N ARG A 95 -2.82 6.02 -5.41
CA ARG A 95 -4.00 6.75 -5.88
C ARG A 95 -4.70 6.08 -7.07
N SER A 96 -3.92 5.47 -7.96
CA SER A 96 -4.44 4.68 -9.08
C SER A 96 -5.23 3.45 -8.60
N LEU A 97 -4.66 2.69 -7.66
CA LEU A 97 -5.34 1.55 -7.03
C LEU A 97 -6.57 1.99 -6.23
N ALA A 98 -6.48 3.10 -5.49
CA ALA A 98 -7.58 3.64 -4.71
C ALA A 98 -8.77 4.08 -5.57
N LYS A 99 -8.51 4.68 -6.74
CA LYS A 99 -9.58 4.98 -7.69
C LYS A 99 -10.26 3.71 -8.21
N ARG A 100 -9.48 2.67 -8.54
CA ARG A 100 -10.03 1.39 -8.98
C ARG A 100 -10.86 0.72 -7.88
N LEU A 101 -10.41 0.78 -6.63
CA LEU A 101 -11.16 0.28 -5.49
C LEU A 101 -12.49 1.04 -5.30
N LYS A 102 -12.51 2.36 -5.44
CA LYS A 102 -13.75 3.17 -5.40
C LYS A 102 -14.72 2.83 -6.54
N GLU A 103 -14.22 2.64 -7.75
CA GLU A 103 -15.01 2.18 -8.90
C GLU A 103 -15.60 0.79 -8.63
N PHE A 104 -14.88 -0.06 -7.92
CA PHE A 104 -15.36 -1.37 -7.52
C PHE A 104 -16.49 -1.30 -6.49
N TYR A 105 -16.27 -0.54 -5.40
CA TYR A 105 -17.27 -0.32 -4.37
C TYR A 105 -18.59 0.25 -4.93
N THR A 106 -18.51 1.15 -5.90
CA THR A 106 -19.69 1.82 -6.49
C THR A 106 -20.30 1.07 -7.68
N GLY A 107 -19.52 0.27 -8.40
CA GLY A 107 -19.90 -0.38 -9.65
C GLY A 107 -20.17 -1.89 -9.53
N GLY A 108 -19.79 -2.52 -8.42
CA GLY A 108 -20.17 -3.87 -8.01
C GLY A 108 -19.93 -4.99 -9.05
N ASP A 109 -20.90 -5.90 -9.12
CA ASP A 109 -20.94 -7.10 -9.98
C ASP A 109 -20.62 -6.81 -11.46
N LYS A 110 -21.10 -5.67 -11.97
CA LYS A 110 -21.01 -5.27 -13.37
C LYS A 110 -19.57 -5.14 -13.86
N TYR A 111 -18.65 -4.78 -12.98
CA TYR A 111 -17.24 -4.62 -13.32
C TYR A 111 -16.36 -5.72 -12.73
N TYR A 112 -16.97 -6.78 -12.15
CA TYR A 112 -16.27 -7.83 -11.44
C TYR A 112 -15.28 -8.64 -12.32
N GLY A 113 -15.45 -8.64 -13.64
CA GLY A 113 -14.48 -9.29 -14.54
C GLY A 113 -13.16 -8.51 -14.69
N ASN A 114 -13.20 -7.19 -14.55
CA ASN A 114 -12.13 -6.30 -15.02
C ASN A 114 -11.07 -5.96 -13.96
N TRP A 115 -11.22 -6.46 -12.74
CA TRP A 115 -10.39 -6.09 -11.58
C TRP A 115 -9.69 -7.29 -10.96
N LYS A 116 -9.90 -8.51 -11.50
CA LYS A 116 -9.29 -9.72 -10.94
C LYS A 116 -7.77 -9.62 -10.83
N SER A 117 -7.13 -8.95 -11.79
CA SER A 117 -5.67 -8.75 -11.81
C SER A 117 -5.12 -7.86 -10.70
N ILE A 118 -5.92 -6.97 -10.10
CA ILE A 118 -5.45 -6.06 -9.04
C ILE A 118 -5.75 -6.59 -7.62
N CYS A 119 -6.47 -7.71 -7.49
CA CYS A 119 -6.81 -8.29 -6.19
C CYS A 119 -5.57 -8.75 -5.42
N PRO A 120 -4.60 -9.46 -6.05
CA PRO A 120 -3.40 -9.87 -5.35
C PRO A 120 -2.63 -8.68 -4.80
N ILE A 121 -2.57 -7.58 -5.57
CA ILE A 121 -1.88 -6.36 -5.20
C ILE A 121 -2.56 -5.69 -4.01
N ILE A 122 -3.89 -5.57 -3.99
CA ILE A 122 -4.60 -4.86 -2.90
C ILE A 122 -4.73 -5.75 -1.66
N PHE A 123 -5.10 -7.02 -1.83
CA PHE A 123 -5.57 -7.89 -0.75
C PHE A 123 -4.60 -9.03 -0.41
N GLY A 124 -3.62 -9.32 -1.25
CA GLY A 124 -2.63 -10.39 -1.04
C GLY A 124 -3.13 -11.77 -1.47
N PHE A 125 -4.29 -11.84 -2.13
CA PHE A 125 -4.87 -13.07 -2.65
C PHE A 125 -5.61 -12.84 -3.98
N GLU A 126 -5.73 -13.91 -4.76
CA GLU A 126 -6.47 -13.91 -6.02
C GLU A 126 -7.95 -13.57 -5.82
N ALA A 127 -8.57 -12.94 -6.81
CA ALA A 127 -10.01 -12.64 -6.76
C ALA A 127 -10.84 -13.88 -6.42
N LEU A 128 -11.79 -13.75 -5.49
CA LEU A 128 -12.74 -14.83 -5.19
C LEU A 128 -13.70 -15.05 -6.37
N ASP A 129 -14.59 -16.04 -6.28
CA ASP A 129 -15.40 -16.41 -7.41
C ASP A 129 -16.52 -15.40 -7.66
N THR A 130 -17.08 -14.81 -6.59
CA THR A 130 -18.19 -13.86 -6.70
C THR A 130 -17.93 -12.51 -6.03
N TRP A 131 -18.69 -11.51 -6.48
CA TRP A 131 -18.69 -10.17 -5.89
C TRP A 131 -19.08 -10.19 -4.41
N GLU A 132 -20.07 -10.98 -4.04
CA GLU A 132 -20.56 -11.10 -2.67
C GLU A 132 -19.49 -11.61 -1.71
N GLU A 133 -18.62 -12.51 -2.18
CA GLU A 133 -17.49 -13.01 -1.40
C GLU A 133 -16.40 -11.95 -1.21
N MET A 134 -16.21 -11.10 -2.21
CA MET A 134 -15.22 -10.01 -2.17
C MET A 134 -15.69 -8.78 -1.40
N LEU A 135 -16.99 -8.51 -1.39
CA LEU A 135 -17.59 -7.28 -0.85
C LEU A 135 -17.05 -6.90 0.55
N PRO A 136 -16.92 -7.81 1.54
CA PRO A 136 -16.42 -7.44 2.86
C PRO A 136 -14.98 -6.91 2.88
N TYR A 137 -14.12 -7.40 1.98
CA TYR A 137 -12.73 -6.94 1.88
C TYR A 137 -12.66 -5.55 1.26
N VAL A 138 -13.50 -5.32 0.25
CA VAL A 138 -13.61 -4.07 -0.50
C VAL A 138 -14.19 -2.97 0.36
N GLU A 139 -15.25 -3.27 1.11
CA GLU A 139 -15.85 -2.36 2.08
C GLU A 139 -14.83 -1.94 3.13
N ASN A 140 -14.08 -2.89 3.68
CA ASN A 140 -13.03 -2.60 4.65
C ASN A 140 -11.92 -1.70 4.07
N ALA A 141 -11.38 -2.05 2.90
CA ALA A 141 -10.31 -1.30 2.27
C ALA A 141 -10.74 0.10 1.82
N SER A 142 -11.97 0.25 1.31
CA SER A 142 -12.50 1.52 0.77
C SER A 142 -12.68 2.62 1.82
N ILE A 143 -12.62 2.27 3.11
CA ILE A 143 -12.70 3.24 4.21
C ILE A 143 -11.47 4.15 4.24
N TYR A 144 -10.29 3.64 3.87
CA TYR A 144 -9.01 4.34 4.04
C TYR A 144 -8.11 4.35 2.80
N ILE A 145 -8.33 3.43 1.85
CA ILE A 145 -7.68 3.46 0.54
C ILE A 145 -8.55 4.30 -0.40
N THR A 146 -8.34 5.61 -0.39
CA THR A 146 -9.12 6.59 -1.16
C THR A 146 -8.21 7.47 -2.03
N ASN A 147 -8.75 7.94 -3.16
CA ASN A 147 -8.01 8.76 -4.11
C ASN A 147 -7.90 10.24 -3.69
N GLU A 148 -8.73 10.72 -2.77
CA GLU A 148 -8.88 12.14 -2.43
C GLU A 148 -8.43 12.40 -0.99
N ASN A 149 -7.43 13.28 -0.79
CA ASN A 149 -6.94 13.76 0.53
C ASN A 149 -6.80 12.69 1.63
N SER A 150 -6.41 11.47 1.23
CA SER A 150 -6.46 10.25 2.04
C SER A 150 -5.55 10.24 3.27
N PHE A 151 -4.71 11.25 3.45
CA PHE A 151 -3.80 11.34 4.58
C PHE A 151 -4.53 11.19 5.92
N THR A 152 -5.64 11.90 6.10
CA THR A 152 -6.38 11.86 7.38
C THR A 152 -7.02 10.49 7.61
N GLU A 153 -7.62 9.91 6.58
CA GLU A 153 -8.27 8.60 6.63
C GLU A 153 -7.25 7.47 6.86
N ILE A 154 -6.10 7.52 6.20
CA ILE A 154 -4.99 6.60 6.44
C ILE A 154 -4.49 6.74 7.88
N MET A 155 -4.24 7.97 8.36
CA MET A 155 -3.75 8.20 9.73
C MET A 155 -4.75 7.71 10.78
N ASN A 156 -6.04 8.00 10.60
CA ASN A 156 -7.09 7.47 11.49
C ASN A 156 -7.08 5.95 11.50
N LYS A 157 -6.97 5.30 10.33
CA LYS A 157 -6.94 3.85 10.24
C LYS A 157 -5.72 3.23 10.91
N LEU A 158 -4.54 3.84 10.74
CA LEU A 158 -3.31 3.40 11.40
C LEU A 158 -3.41 3.57 12.92
N GLN A 159 -3.95 4.69 13.40
CA GLN A 159 -4.11 4.96 14.82
C GLN A 159 -5.01 3.93 15.55
N GLU A 160 -5.97 3.32 14.85
CA GLU A 160 -6.84 2.27 15.40
C GLU A 160 -6.13 0.94 15.64
N LEU A 161 -4.93 0.74 15.10
CA LEU A 161 -4.23 -0.54 15.16
C LEU A 161 -3.47 -0.70 16.48
N GLU A 162 -3.66 -1.84 17.15
CA GLU A 162 -2.94 -2.18 18.39
C GLU A 162 -1.41 -2.24 18.24
N CYS A 163 -0.89 -2.41 17.03
CA CYS A 163 0.55 -2.42 16.73
C CYS A 163 1.09 -1.03 16.40
N VAL A 164 0.28 0.02 16.54
CA VAL A 164 0.67 1.40 16.28
C VAL A 164 0.66 2.17 17.59
N GLU A 165 1.81 2.73 17.95
CA GLU A 165 2.00 3.50 19.17
C GLU A 165 2.60 4.86 18.83
N GLY A 166 2.11 5.92 19.47
CA GLY A 166 2.65 7.26 19.27
C GLY A 166 1.64 8.38 19.39
N THR A 167 1.99 9.52 18.80
CA THR A 167 1.20 10.76 18.82
C THR A 167 0.57 11.01 17.47
N PHE A 168 -0.74 11.24 17.47
CA PHE A 168 -1.54 11.67 16.32
C PHE A 168 -2.24 12.99 16.68
N ASP A 169 -1.58 14.12 16.42
CA ASP A 169 -2.16 15.45 16.62
C ASP A 169 -2.62 16.02 15.28
N TYR A 170 -3.91 15.83 14.98
CA TYR A 170 -4.54 16.30 13.75
C TYR A 170 -4.66 17.83 13.69
N GLU A 171 -4.76 18.53 14.83
CA GLU A 171 -4.92 19.99 14.87
C GLU A 171 -3.60 20.72 14.59
N ALA A 172 -2.51 20.21 15.16
CA ALA A 172 -1.17 20.72 14.90
C ALA A 172 -0.52 20.08 13.66
N ARG A 173 -1.15 19.05 13.07
CA ARG A 173 -0.56 18.18 12.03
C ARG A 173 0.82 17.67 12.43
N ASN A 174 0.91 17.20 13.67
CA ASN A 174 2.11 16.61 14.23
C ASN A 174 1.85 15.12 14.48
N PHE A 175 2.57 14.27 13.77
CA PHE A 175 2.43 12.82 13.81
C PHE A 175 3.80 12.24 14.10
N ASP A 176 3.90 11.45 15.17
CA ASP A 176 5.13 10.77 15.59
C ASP A 176 4.74 9.41 16.14
N PHE A 177 4.80 8.39 15.30
CA PHE A 177 4.34 7.05 15.64
C PHE A 177 5.25 5.95 15.09
N VAL A 178 5.11 4.77 15.69
CA VAL A 178 5.79 3.55 15.28
C VAL A 178 4.73 2.48 15.02
N ILE A 179 4.80 1.85 13.85
CA ILE A 179 4.19 0.55 13.59
C ILE A 179 5.19 -0.50 14.04
N SER A 180 4.95 -1.14 15.19
CA SER A 180 5.91 -2.08 15.81
C SER A 180 5.96 -3.45 15.12
N ASP A 181 4.92 -3.78 14.34
CA ASP A 181 4.81 -5.03 13.59
C ASP A 181 4.00 -4.79 12.29
N LEU A 182 4.71 -4.74 11.16
CA LEU A 182 4.13 -4.52 9.84
C LEU A 182 3.24 -5.68 9.41
N SER A 183 3.65 -6.93 9.65
CA SER A 183 2.83 -8.12 9.36
C SER A 183 1.49 -8.10 10.13
N LYS A 184 1.51 -7.70 11.41
CA LYS A 184 0.28 -7.51 12.20
C LYS A 184 -0.58 -6.37 11.64
N ALA A 185 0.03 -5.26 11.20
CA ALA A 185 -0.70 -4.16 10.57
C ALA A 185 -1.41 -4.61 9.29
N VAL A 186 -0.70 -5.29 8.38
CA VAL A 186 -1.23 -5.87 7.13
C VAL A 186 -2.43 -6.77 7.41
N SER A 187 -2.27 -7.70 8.36
CA SER A 187 -3.33 -8.64 8.76
C SER A 187 -4.58 -7.92 9.30
N LYS A 188 -4.41 -6.92 10.18
CA LYS A 188 -5.53 -6.16 10.77
C LYS A 188 -6.21 -5.27 9.74
N LEU A 189 -5.45 -4.69 8.81
CA LEU A 189 -5.94 -3.86 7.72
C LEU A 189 -6.59 -4.68 6.60
N LYS A 190 -6.34 -6.00 6.54
CA LYS A 190 -6.81 -6.94 5.51
C LYS A 190 -6.43 -6.51 4.10
N ILE A 191 -5.17 -6.13 3.94
CA ILE A 191 -4.55 -5.77 2.67
C ILE A 191 -3.29 -6.61 2.48
N SER A 192 -2.62 -6.48 1.34
CA SER A 192 -1.30 -7.08 1.11
C SER A 192 -0.17 -6.25 1.76
N ASP A 193 1.01 -6.86 1.87
CA ASP A 193 2.25 -6.14 2.19
C ASP A 193 2.54 -5.03 1.16
N GLU A 194 2.32 -5.32 -0.13
CA GLU A 194 2.54 -4.36 -1.23
C GLU A 194 1.67 -3.12 -1.08
N MET A 195 0.38 -3.30 -0.79
CA MET A 195 -0.58 -2.21 -0.62
C MET A 195 -0.23 -1.37 0.60
N LEU A 196 0.24 -1.98 1.70
CA LEU A 196 0.73 -1.21 2.84
C LEU A 196 1.98 -0.40 2.46
N GLY A 197 2.92 -0.98 1.71
CA GLY A 197 4.10 -0.26 1.21
C GLY A 197 3.71 0.97 0.37
N TYR A 198 2.76 0.81 -0.54
CA TYR A 198 2.22 1.92 -1.35
C TYR A 198 1.49 2.99 -0.53
N ILE A 199 0.77 2.59 0.52
CA ILE A 199 0.16 3.54 1.47
C ILE A 199 1.24 4.36 2.17
N LEU A 200 2.29 3.71 2.69
CA LEU A 200 3.39 4.39 3.37
C LEU A 200 4.15 5.33 2.42
N ALA A 201 4.35 4.93 1.17
CA ALA A 201 4.99 5.77 0.16
C ALA A 201 4.14 7.01 -0.18
N ALA A 202 2.81 6.86 -0.23
CA ALA A 202 1.90 7.99 -0.43
C ALA A 202 1.93 8.98 0.76
N LEU A 203 2.06 8.49 2.00
CA LEU A 203 2.25 9.36 3.17
C LEU A 203 3.59 10.10 3.14
N ASP A 204 4.59 9.53 2.45
CA ASP A 204 5.92 10.12 2.35
C ASP A 204 5.94 11.40 1.49
N GLU A 205 4.89 11.64 0.66
CA GLU A 205 4.77 12.89 -0.13
C GLU A 205 4.63 14.13 0.76
N TYR A 206 4.25 13.93 2.02
CA TYR A 206 4.11 14.99 3.00
C TYR A 206 5.46 15.37 3.65
N GLY A 207 6.56 14.74 3.23
CA GLY A 207 7.91 14.99 3.73
C GLY A 207 8.16 14.58 5.19
N PRO A 208 7.69 13.42 5.66
CA PRO A 208 8.05 12.91 6.98
C PRO A 208 9.53 12.50 7.03
N ALA A 209 10.05 12.34 8.24
CA ALA A 209 11.19 11.46 8.49
C ALA A 209 10.66 10.04 8.73
N SER A 210 10.92 9.15 7.77
CA SER A 210 10.50 7.75 7.78
C SER A 210 11.70 6.82 8.00
N LEU A 211 11.54 5.75 8.77
CA LEU A 211 12.58 4.74 8.97
C LEU A 211 11.99 3.34 9.09
N PHE A 212 12.54 2.40 8.32
CA PHE A 212 12.30 0.97 8.50
C PHE A 212 13.38 0.35 9.39
N ASP A 213 12.96 -0.51 10.30
CA ASP A 213 13.85 -1.39 11.08
C ASP A 213 13.23 -2.79 11.13
N GLY A 214 13.63 -3.63 10.17
CA GLY A 214 13.09 -4.97 9.95
C GLY A 214 11.57 -4.97 9.73
N ASN A 215 10.84 -5.50 10.71
CA ASN A 215 9.38 -5.60 10.67
C ASN A 215 8.67 -4.39 11.32
N SER A 216 9.37 -3.26 11.50
CA SER A 216 8.81 -2.05 12.09
C SER A 216 9.00 -0.83 11.19
N PHE A 217 8.13 0.17 11.35
CA PHE A 217 8.18 1.43 10.62
C PHE A 217 7.95 2.61 11.56
N THR A 218 8.85 3.59 11.53
CA THR A 218 8.71 4.86 12.26
C THR A 218 8.31 5.96 11.28
N PHE A 219 7.33 6.78 11.68
CA PHE A 219 6.87 7.94 10.93
C PHE A 219 6.91 9.18 11.80
N LYS A 220 7.57 10.23 11.32
CA LYS A 220 7.64 11.51 12.01
C LYS A 220 7.38 12.67 11.06
N LEU A 221 6.20 13.28 11.14
CA LEU A 221 5.84 14.51 10.45
C LEU A 221 5.57 15.60 11.49
N ILE A 222 6.42 16.63 11.53
CA ILE A 222 6.21 17.81 12.36
C ILE A 222 5.99 18.99 11.43
N THR A 223 4.80 19.58 11.46
CA THR A 223 4.58 20.86 10.79
C THR A 223 4.88 21.98 11.78
N ASN A 224 5.99 22.70 11.57
CA ASN A 224 6.26 23.90 12.33
C ASN A 224 5.21 24.96 11.95
N LYS A 225 4.22 25.20 12.81
CA LYS A 225 3.49 26.48 12.84
C LYS A 225 4.45 27.58 13.29
N ASN A 226 5.34 27.99 12.39
CA ASN A 226 6.13 29.22 12.48
C ASN A 226 6.53 29.65 11.07
N VAL A 227 5.52 30.05 10.29
CA VAL A 227 5.69 31.11 9.29
C VAL A 227 4.60 32.15 9.57
N GLU A 228 4.71 32.81 10.72
CA GLU A 228 4.19 34.17 10.83
C GLU A 228 5.13 35.08 10.02
N GLY A 229 4.63 35.58 8.89
CA GLY A 229 5.15 36.77 8.21
C GLY A 229 6.30 36.55 7.22
N ARG A 230 5.97 36.47 5.93
CA ARG A 230 6.57 37.28 4.86
C ARG A 230 5.55 37.58 3.77
#